data_AF-A0A1V2H167-F1
#
_entry.id   AF-A0A1V2H167-F1
#
_cell.length_a   1.000
_cell.length_b   1.000
_cell.length_c   1.000
_cell.angle_alpha   90.00
_cell.angle_beta   90.00
_cell.angle_gamma   90.00
#
_symmetry.space_group_name_H-M   'P 1'
#
loop_
_entity.id
_entity.type
_entity.pdbx_description
1 polymer ?
#
loop_
_entity_poly.entity_id
_entity_poly.type
_entity_poly.pdbx_seq_one_letter_code
_entity_poly.pdbx_strand_id
1 'polypeptide(L)'
;MSTAITTLSGGRIIAGGPGDDTYTVTDPADQIIEAPGGGIDTVETWVSGYTLAENVENLTLTGETWSTGTGNALDNVITGNDRPNILDGGAGDDILVGSGSPHEAGHVIPRGDTFIIRAGEGSDTILDFHPGNDGGDLITLPGFDFRSLAGLLATATEADGAVLFHLSATQTLTVRGATALHAADFTARDFDLTASFTEAPQLATDAQGRAVAVLTGRAEIYAPTPDEQYTLVYIKDAEGTKLGEAVTDASGVWHFTTGPLAEGLHGFTATAVEAKRSPDDGEMHFFELSTSDVASVTLRGDTPVDPPLDPSLYPPRPFYTSPIPPYSCSPRTPSSLFIIKN
;
A
#
# COMPACT_ATOMS: atom_id res chain seq x y z
N MET A 1 -34.23 -22.18 19.72
CA MET A 1 -35.39 -21.31 19.44
C MET A 1 -34.84 -20.01 18.93
N SER A 2 -35.15 -19.67 17.67
CA SER A 2 -34.80 -18.38 17.07
C SER A 2 -35.43 -17.26 17.90
N THR A 3 -34.60 -16.41 18.47
CA THR A 3 -35.06 -15.19 19.15
C THR A 3 -34.77 -14.05 18.19
N ALA A 4 -35.82 -13.43 17.66
CA ALA A 4 -35.71 -12.23 16.87
C ALA A 4 -35.00 -11.15 17.69
N ILE A 5 -33.79 -10.77 17.29
CA ILE A 5 -33.08 -9.63 17.88
C ILE A 5 -33.56 -8.39 17.13
N THR A 6 -34.39 -7.62 17.82
CA THR A 6 -34.69 -6.23 17.47
C THR A 6 -33.36 -5.47 17.41
N THR A 7 -33.14 -4.70 16.36
CA THR A 7 -31.99 -3.79 16.21
C THR A 7 -31.91 -2.87 17.43
N LEU A 8 -31.08 -3.24 18.42
CA LEU A 8 -30.76 -2.38 19.54
C LEU A 8 -29.73 -1.38 19.03
N SER A 9 -30.12 -0.12 18.92
CA SER A 9 -29.16 0.96 18.77
C SER A 9 -28.43 1.12 20.11
N GLY A 10 -27.10 0.98 20.08
CA GLY A 10 -26.24 0.97 21.26
C GLY A 10 -25.45 -0.33 21.34
N GLY A 11 -24.16 -0.24 21.04
CA GLY A 11 -23.24 -1.38 21.00
C GLY A 11 -23.34 -2.31 22.20
N ARG A 12 -23.27 -3.61 21.92
CA ARG A 12 -23.37 -4.70 22.89
C ARG A 12 -21.98 -5.23 23.24
N ILE A 13 -21.83 -5.74 24.45
CA ILE A 13 -20.72 -6.65 24.77
C ILE A 13 -21.25 -8.06 24.59
N ILE A 14 -20.65 -8.80 23.67
CA ILE A 14 -21.00 -10.17 23.32
C ILE A 14 -19.79 -11.02 23.74
N ALA A 15 -19.96 -11.81 24.80
CA ALA A 15 -18.89 -12.69 25.28
C ALA A 15 -19.28 -14.14 25.03
N GLY A 16 -18.36 -14.93 24.47
CA GLY A 16 -18.50 -16.34 24.24
C GLY A 16 -18.36 -17.21 25.46
N GLY A 17 -18.70 -18.48 25.24
CA GLY A 17 -18.48 -19.57 26.18
C GLY A 17 -17.39 -20.51 25.68
N PRO A 18 -17.21 -21.67 26.35
CA PRO A 18 -16.40 -22.74 25.80
C PRO A 18 -17.11 -23.39 24.60
N GLY A 19 -16.36 -23.72 23.56
CA GLY A 19 -16.82 -24.35 22.33
C GLY A 19 -16.70 -23.41 21.13
N ASP A 20 -17.18 -23.89 19.98
CA ASP A 20 -17.24 -23.11 18.74
C ASP A 20 -18.52 -22.26 18.77
N ASP A 21 -18.37 -20.95 18.88
CA ASP A 21 -19.47 -19.99 18.95
C ASP A 21 -19.63 -19.18 17.64
N THR A 22 -20.81 -18.59 17.45
CA THR A 22 -21.11 -17.73 16.30
C THR A 22 -21.76 -16.43 16.73
N TYR A 23 -21.16 -15.31 16.35
CA TYR A 23 -21.55 -13.96 16.72
C TYR A 23 -22.12 -13.21 15.53
N THR A 24 -23.38 -12.79 15.64
CA THR A 24 -23.97 -11.86 14.67
C THR A 24 -23.77 -10.41 15.13
N VAL A 25 -22.85 -9.71 14.46
CA VAL A 25 -22.54 -8.31 14.71
C VAL A 25 -23.43 -7.43 13.83
N THR A 26 -24.25 -6.60 14.47
CA THR A 26 -25.20 -5.74 13.76
C THR A 26 -24.93 -4.25 13.89
N ASP A 27 -24.11 -3.84 14.84
CA ASP A 27 -23.73 -2.45 15.09
C ASP A 27 -22.19 -2.39 15.17
N PRO A 28 -21.52 -1.42 14.51
CA PRO A 28 -20.07 -1.26 14.61
C PRO A 28 -19.57 -1.03 16.05
N ALA A 29 -20.44 -0.64 16.98
CA ALA A 29 -20.10 -0.52 18.39
C ALA A 29 -20.25 -1.84 19.19
N ASP A 30 -20.70 -2.93 18.57
CA ASP A 30 -20.68 -4.25 19.21
C ASP A 30 -19.23 -4.71 19.44
N GLN A 31 -18.97 -5.28 20.61
CA GLN A 31 -17.67 -5.79 21.04
C GLN A 31 -17.77 -7.27 21.33
N ILE A 32 -16.91 -8.06 20.69
CA ILE A 32 -16.78 -9.49 20.96
C ILE A 32 -15.64 -9.71 21.94
N ILE A 33 -15.85 -10.57 22.93
CA ILE A 33 -14.85 -10.93 23.94
C ILE A 33 -14.75 -12.44 24.01
N GLU A 34 -13.68 -12.98 23.42
CA GLU A 34 -13.36 -14.40 23.46
C GLU A 34 -12.16 -14.74 24.35
N ALA A 35 -12.25 -15.91 24.96
CA ALA A 35 -11.19 -16.47 25.78
C ALA A 35 -10.23 -17.31 24.91
N PRO A 36 -8.92 -17.29 25.19
CA PRO A 36 -7.97 -18.11 24.45
C PRO A 36 -8.28 -19.60 24.63
N GLY A 37 -8.30 -20.35 23.53
CA GLY A 37 -8.62 -21.77 23.51
C GLY A 37 -10.11 -22.08 23.76
N GLY A 38 -11.00 -21.13 23.46
CA GLY A 38 -12.45 -21.27 23.52
C GLY A 38 -12.99 -22.28 22.52
N GLY A 39 -12.50 -22.27 21.28
CA GLY A 39 -12.94 -23.12 20.20
C GLY A 39 -12.46 -22.57 18.86
N ILE A 40 -13.22 -22.82 17.81
CA ILE A 40 -13.12 -22.13 16.52
C ILE A 40 -14.36 -21.25 16.38
N ASP A 41 -14.17 -19.96 16.56
CA ASP A 41 -15.25 -18.98 16.68
C ASP A 41 -15.49 -18.23 15.37
N THR A 42 -16.73 -17.83 15.12
CA THR A 42 -17.15 -17.19 13.85
C THR A 42 -17.89 -15.89 14.09
N VAL A 43 -17.52 -14.85 13.35
CA VAL A 43 -18.29 -13.61 13.25
C VAL A 43 -19.02 -13.54 11.92
N GLU A 44 -20.32 -13.30 11.98
CA GLU A 44 -21.12 -12.94 10.82
C GLU A 44 -21.54 -11.48 10.94
N THR A 45 -21.24 -10.67 9.93
CA THR A 45 -21.58 -9.24 9.99
C THR A 45 -22.03 -8.65 8.66
N TRP A 46 -23.04 -7.80 8.75
CA TRP A 46 -23.49 -6.93 7.67
C TRP A 46 -22.86 -5.52 7.76
N VAL A 47 -22.02 -5.26 8.75
CA VAL A 47 -21.35 -3.96 8.93
C VAL A 47 -20.30 -3.80 7.83
N SER A 48 -20.34 -2.67 7.13
CA SER A 48 -19.37 -2.32 6.10
C SER A 48 -18.04 -1.92 6.74
N GLY A 49 -17.21 -2.90 7.08
CA GLY A 49 -15.95 -2.72 7.79
C GLY A 49 -15.97 -3.35 9.17
N TYR A 50 -15.27 -4.46 9.34
CA TYR A 50 -15.15 -5.14 10.62
C TYR A 50 -13.75 -5.72 10.81
N THR A 51 -13.24 -5.61 12.03
CA THR A 51 -11.97 -6.22 12.46
C THR A 51 -12.27 -7.27 13.52
N LEU A 52 -11.77 -8.49 13.33
CA LEU A 52 -11.93 -9.56 14.30
C LEU A 52 -11.34 -9.17 15.66
N ALA A 53 -12.07 -9.50 16.72
CA ALA A 53 -11.52 -9.45 18.07
C ALA A 53 -10.44 -10.52 18.25
N GLU A 54 -9.59 -10.37 19.27
CA GLU A 54 -8.62 -11.42 19.64
C GLU A 54 -9.34 -12.74 19.96
N ASN A 55 -8.68 -13.87 19.66
CA ASN A 55 -9.19 -15.23 19.91
C ASN A 55 -10.45 -15.59 19.11
N VAL A 56 -10.64 -14.97 17.94
CA VAL A 56 -11.69 -15.33 17.00
C VAL A 56 -11.07 -15.72 15.67
N GLU A 57 -11.46 -16.85 15.10
CA GLU A 57 -10.78 -17.45 13.95
C GLU A 57 -11.46 -17.11 12.61
N ASN A 58 -12.78 -16.93 12.56
CA ASN A 58 -13.48 -16.78 11.27
C ASN A 58 -14.30 -15.48 11.18
N LEU A 59 -14.29 -14.87 9.99
CA LEU A 59 -15.12 -13.73 9.63
C LEU A 59 -15.90 -14.03 8.35
N THR A 60 -17.20 -13.80 8.36
CA THR A 60 -18.08 -13.87 7.19
C THR A 60 -18.81 -12.53 7.02
N LEU A 61 -18.56 -11.86 5.90
CA LEU A 61 -19.27 -10.64 5.51
C LEU A 61 -20.59 -11.03 4.82
N THR A 62 -21.70 -10.48 5.29
CA THR A 62 -23.05 -10.77 4.79
C THR A 62 -23.79 -9.52 4.31
N GLY A 63 -23.10 -8.37 4.31
CA GLY A 63 -23.66 -7.11 3.83
C GLY A 63 -23.96 -7.13 2.32
N GLU A 64 -24.79 -6.21 1.85
CA GLU A 64 -25.15 -6.11 0.42
C GLU A 64 -24.37 -5.00 -0.33
N THR A 65 -23.40 -4.39 0.35
CA THR A 65 -22.54 -3.31 -0.15
C THR A 65 -21.07 -3.68 -0.07
N TRP A 66 -20.21 -2.83 -0.65
CA TRP A 66 -18.76 -2.94 -0.46
C TRP A 66 -18.44 -2.95 1.02
N SER A 67 -17.53 -3.83 1.40
CA SER A 67 -17.22 -4.12 2.79
C SER A 67 -15.75 -4.44 2.96
N THR A 68 -15.23 -4.18 4.16
CA THR A 68 -13.86 -4.51 4.54
C THR A 68 -13.89 -5.53 5.65
N GLY A 69 -13.05 -6.57 5.54
CA GLY A 69 -12.82 -7.54 6.60
C GLY A 69 -11.34 -7.53 6.98
N THR A 70 -11.06 -7.40 8.28
CA THR A 70 -9.71 -7.48 8.82
C THR A 70 -9.65 -8.58 9.87
N GLY A 71 -8.66 -9.48 9.78
CA GLY A 71 -8.41 -10.48 10.80
C GLY A 71 -7.63 -9.92 12.00
N ASN A 72 -6.97 -10.81 12.73
CA ASN A 72 -6.25 -10.51 13.96
C ASN A 72 -4.80 -11.05 13.90
N ALA A 73 -4.33 -11.74 14.93
CA ALA A 73 -2.97 -12.28 15.00
C ALA A 73 -2.92 -13.82 14.92
N LEU A 74 -4.05 -14.44 14.60
CA LEU A 74 -4.26 -15.87 14.44
C LEU A 74 -4.44 -16.21 12.96
N ASP A 75 -4.34 -17.49 12.64
CA ASP A 75 -4.67 -18.01 11.31
C ASP A 75 -6.19 -17.89 11.07
N ASN A 76 -6.61 -16.83 10.37
CA ASN A 76 -8.01 -16.50 10.16
C ASN A 76 -8.58 -17.05 8.85
N VAL A 77 -9.87 -17.37 8.84
CA VAL A 77 -10.64 -17.60 7.61
C VAL A 77 -11.59 -16.44 7.41
N ILE A 78 -11.35 -15.64 6.36
CA ILE A 78 -12.14 -14.46 6.04
C ILE A 78 -12.87 -14.69 4.72
N THR A 79 -14.20 -14.69 4.79
CA THR A 79 -15.10 -14.85 3.64
C THR A 79 -15.85 -13.54 3.38
N GLY A 80 -15.66 -13.02 2.18
CA GLY A 80 -16.34 -11.84 1.63
C GLY A 80 -17.82 -12.09 1.29
N ASN A 81 -18.48 -11.05 0.79
CA ASN A 81 -19.87 -11.07 0.32
C ASN A 81 -19.91 -10.97 -1.22
N ASP A 82 -21.13 -10.96 -1.80
CA ASP A 82 -21.32 -10.90 -3.27
C ASP A 82 -21.03 -9.50 -3.87
N ARG A 83 -20.20 -8.69 -3.23
CA ARG A 83 -19.81 -7.32 -3.61
C ARG A 83 -18.31 -7.15 -3.45
N PRO A 84 -17.70 -6.14 -4.10
CA PRO A 84 -16.29 -5.86 -3.92
C PRO A 84 -15.89 -5.74 -2.44
N ASN A 85 -14.95 -6.57 -2.03
CA ASN A 85 -14.42 -6.59 -0.67
C ASN A 85 -12.98 -6.14 -0.61
N ILE A 86 -12.61 -5.58 0.54
CA ILE A 86 -11.21 -5.37 0.90
C ILE A 86 -10.92 -6.34 2.05
N LEU A 87 -10.12 -7.36 1.80
CA LEU A 87 -9.83 -8.42 2.75
C LEU A 87 -8.38 -8.35 3.18
N ASP A 88 -8.18 -8.35 4.48
CA ASP A 88 -6.90 -8.21 5.15
C ASP A 88 -6.81 -9.27 6.23
N GLY A 89 -5.94 -10.26 6.07
CA GLY A 89 -5.79 -11.35 7.04
C GLY A 89 -5.30 -10.87 8.41
N GLY A 90 -4.52 -9.79 8.43
CA GLY A 90 -3.73 -9.46 9.60
C GLY A 90 -2.51 -10.37 9.69
N ALA A 91 -2.09 -10.72 10.91
CA ALA A 91 -0.98 -11.63 11.11
C ALA A 91 -1.48 -13.07 11.34
N GLY A 92 -0.69 -14.05 10.95
CA GLY A 92 -1.11 -15.45 10.88
C GLY A 92 -0.97 -15.97 9.45
N ASP A 93 -1.17 -17.27 9.27
CA ASP A 93 -1.27 -17.87 7.94
C ASP A 93 -2.77 -17.93 7.55
N ASP A 94 -3.24 -16.91 6.84
CA ASP A 94 -4.68 -16.68 6.66
C ASP A 94 -5.27 -17.35 5.40
N ILE A 95 -6.58 -17.58 5.40
CA ILE A 95 -7.38 -17.99 4.24
C ILE A 95 -8.37 -16.89 3.88
N LEU A 96 -8.21 -16.31 2.69
CA LEU A 96 -9.04 -15.23 2.17
C LEU A 96 -9.91 -15.74 1.02
N VAL A 97 -11.21 -15.45 1.08
CA VAL A 97 -12.19 -15.81 0.06
C VAL A 97 -12.99 -14.56 -0.27
N GLY A 98 -12.93 -14.08 -1.51
CA GLY A 98 -13.65 -12.88 -1.97
C GLY A 98 -15.16 -13.10 -2.04
N SER A 99 -15.59 -14.32 -2.37
CA SER A 99 -16.99 -14.74 -2.61
C SER A 99 -17.63 -14.17 -3.88
N GLY A 100 -16.87 -13.48 -4.73
CA GLY A 100 -17.21 -13.23 -6.13
C GLY A 100 -18.20 -12.10 -6.34
N SER A 101 -17.72 -11.01 -6.93
CA SER A 101 -18.56 -10.04 -7.62
C SER A 101 -19.06 -10.64 -8.95
N PRO A 102 -20.37 -10.75 -9.22
CA PRO A 102 -20.84 -10.98 -10.57
C PRO A 102 -20.59 -9.71 -11.39
N HIS A 103 -19.46 -9.65 -12.08
CA HIS A 103 -19.24 -8.67 -13.12
C HIS A 103 -20.07 -9.10 -14.34
N GLU A 104 -21.18 -8.40 -14.58
CA GLU A 104 -21.84 -8.50 -15.88
C GLU A 104 -20.85 -8.02 -16.95
N ALA A 105 -20.41 -8.95 -17.79
CA ALA A 105 -19.48 -8.66 -18.88
C ALA A 105 -20.03 -7.51 -19.75
N GLY A 106 -19.23 -6.46 -19.94
CA GLY A 106 -19.61 -5.30 -20.77
C GLY A 106 -20.11 -4.07 -20.01
N HIS A 107 -19.89 -3.97 -18.69
CA HIS A 107 -20.11 -2.73 -17.94
C HIS A 107 -18.78 -2.20 -17.38
N VAL A 108 -18.60 -0.86 -17.35
CA VAL A 108 -17.47 -0.20 -16.66
C VAL A 108 -17.73 -0.28 -15.16
N ILE A 109 -17.46 -1.43 -14.56
CA ILE A 109 -17.61 -1.67 -13.11
C ILE A 109 -16.24 -1.53 -12.43
N PRO A 110 -16.21 -1.22 -11.11
CA PRO A 110 -14.98 -1.12 -10.33
C PRO A 110 -14.24 -2.46 -10.32
N ARG A 111 -13.01 -2.47 -9.80
CA ARG A 111 -12.26 -3.72 -9.56
C ARG A 111 -13.09 -4.70 -8.71
N GLY A 112 -12.79 -5.99 -8.83
CA GLY A 112 -13.34 -7.05 -7.99
C GLY A 112 -12.85 -6.91 -6.54
N ASP A 113 -12.49 -8.02 -5.92
CA ASP A 113 -12.02 -8.01 -4.54
C ASP A 113 -10.58 -7.53 -4.44
N THR A 114 -10.22 -6.91 -3.31
CA THR A 114 -8.87 -6.46 -3.01
C THR A 114 -8.34 -7.24 -1.80
N PHE A 115 -7.27 -7.99 -2.01
CA PHE A 115 -6.58 -8.75 -0.98
C PHE A 115 -5.33 -7.99 -0.54
N ILE A 116 -5.16 -7.79 0.77
CA ILE A 116 -4.00 -7.09 1.34
C ILE A 116 -3.08 -8.09 2.00
N ILE A 117 -1.86 -8.22 1.47
CA ILE A 117 -0.83 -9.15 1.98
C ILE A 117 0.37 -8.34 2.43
N ARG A 118 0.64 -8.30 3.74
CA ARG A 118 1.73 -7.47 4.32
C ARG A 118 3.02 -8.25 4.56
N ALA A 119 4.13 -7.54 4.43
CA ALA A 119 5.42 -8.06 4.82
C ALA A 119 5.50 -8.27 6.34
N GLY A 120 5.89 -9.47 6.75
CA GLY A 120 6.06 -9.88 8.14
C GLY A 120 4.81 -10.39 8.85
N GLU A 121 3.66 -10.47 8.18
CA GLU A 121 2.39 -10.86 8.80
C GLU A 121 2.08 -12.36 8.70
N GLY A 122 2.63 -13.08 7.72
CA GLY A 122 2.48 -14.54 7.61
C GLY A 122 2.38 -15.01 6.16
N SER A 123 1.95 -16.25 5.94
CA SER A 123 1.77 -16.86 4.62
C SER A 123 0.30 -17.13 4.33
N ASP A 124 -0.28 -16.32 3.46
CA ASP A 124 -1.72 -16.34 3.21
C ASP A 124 -2.09 -17.19 2.00
N THR A 125 -3.37 -17.59 1.96
CA THR A 125 -3.98 -18.32 0.85
C THR A 125 -5.24 -17.62 0.37
N ILE A 126 -5.28 -17.25 -0.91
CA ILE A 126 -6.49 -16.77 -1.58
C ILE A 126 -7.11 -17.96 -2.34
N LEU A 127 -8.40 -18.22 -2.15
CA LEU A 127 -9.04 -19.43 -2.71
C LEU A 127 -9.76 -19.22 -4.05
N ASP A 128 -10.24 -18.01 -4.32
CA ASP A 128 -11.16 -17.70 -5.42
C ASP A 128 -10.73 -16.47 -6.23
N PHE A 129 -9.42 -16.27 -6.35
CA PHE A 129 -8.86 -15.17 -7.12
C PHE A 129 -9.31 -15.22 -8.58
N HIS A 130 -9.88 -14.12 -9.07
CA HIS A 130 -10.27 -13.90 -10.45
C HIS A 130 -9.26 -13.00 -11.15
N PRO A 131 -8.27 -13.56 -11.87
CA PRO A 131 -7.32 -12.73 -12.61
C PRO A 131 -7.98 -12.03 -13.79
N GLY A 132 -7.55 -10.81 -14.11
CA GLY A 132 -7.84 -10.17 -15.40
C GLY A 132 -8.16 -8.67 -15.37
N ASN A 133 -8.47 -8.16 -16.57
CA ASN A 133 -8.51 -6.73 -16.87
C ASN A 133 -9.83 -6.00 -16.55
N ASP A 134 -10.94 -6.73 -16.53
CA ASP A 134 -12.29 -6.17 -16.38
C ASP A 134 -13.00 -6.92 -15.24
N GLY A 135 -13.08 -6.28 -14.06
CA GLY A 135 -13.69 -6.88 -12.88
C GLY A 135 -12.87 -8.00 -12.21
N GLY A 136 -11.58 -8.10 -12.55
CA GLY A 136 -10.66 -8.99 -11.84
C GLY A 136 -10.30 -8.45 -10.45
N ASP A 137 -9.79 -9.36 -9.63
CA ASP A 137 -9.35 -9.08 -8.27
C ASP A 137 -7.98 -8.40 -8.24
N LEU A 138 -7.63 -7.81 -7.10
CA LEU A 138 -6.39 -7.08 -6.89
C LEU A 138 -5.68 -7.63 -5.65
N ILE A 139 -4.38 -7.91 -5.77
CA ILE A 139 -3.51 -8.21 -4.64
C ILE A 139 -2.62 -6.99 -4.38
N THR A 140 -2.64 -6.46 -3.16
CA THR A 140 -1.71 -5.44 -2.72
C THR A 140 -0.62 -6.10 -1.86
N LEU A 141 0.63 -5.68 -2.05
CA LEU A 141 1.81 -6.24 -1.37
C LEU A 141 2.56 -5.19 -0.52
N PRO A 142 1.89 -4.47 0.39
CA PRO A 142 2.55 -3.46 1.24
C PRO A 142 3.74 -4.03 2.02
N GLY A 143 4.85 -3.28 2.02
CA GLY A 143 6.08 -3.64 2.71
C GLY A 143 6.99 -4.61 1.96
N PHE A 144 6.59 -5.12 0.79
CA PHE A 144 7.46 -5.91 -0.08
C PHE A 144 8.16 -5.05 -1.14
N ASP A 145 9.29 -5.54 -1.64
CA ASP A 145 10.14 -4.82 -2.61
C ASP A 145 9.86 -5.18 -4.09
N PHE A 146 8.72 -5.78 -4.39
CA PHE A 146 8.31 -6.05 -5.77
C PHE A 146 7.91 -4.75 -6.49
N ARG A 147 8.45 -4.55 -7.69
CA ARG A 147 8.25 -3.32 -8.50
C ARG A 147 7.88 -3.59 -9.97
N SER A 148 7.62 -4.85 -10.30
CA SER A 148 7.21 -5.29 -11.64
C SER A 148 6.61 -6.69 -11.56
N LEU A 149 5.63 -6.98 -12.42
CA LEU A 149 5.08 -8.32 -12.55
C LEU A 149 6.16 -9.36 -12.85
N ALA A 150 7.10 -9.07 -13.75
CA ALA A 150 8.19 -10.00 -14.08
C ALA A 150 9.07 -10.35 -12.85
N GLY A 151 9.33 -9.37 -11.98
CA GLY A 151 10.08 -9.59 -10.74
C GLY A 151 9.31 -10.44 -9.73
N LEU A 152 8.00 -10.26 -9.64
CA LEU A 152 7.13 -11.07 -8.78
C LEU A 152 6.94 -12.49 -9.33
N LEU A 153 6.65 -12.64 -10.63
CA LEU A 153 6.50 -13.94 -11.28
C LEU A 153 7.80 -14.77 -11.26
N ALA A 154 8.97 -14.12 -11.20
CA ALA A 154 10.24 -14.81 -11.03
C ALA A 154 10.37 -15.52 -9.67
N THR A 155 9.56 -15.16 -8.68
CA THR A 155 9.47 -15.86 -7.39
C THR A 155 8.33 -16.87 -7.34
N ALA A 156 7.56 -17.03 -8.42
CA ALA A 156 6.40 -17.89 -8.42
C ALA A 156 6.75 -19.36 -8.70
N THR A 157 6.02 -20.28 -8.07
CA THR A 157 5.99 -21.70 -8.40
C THR A 157 4.56 -22.18 -8.57
N GLU A 158 4.32 -23.07 -9.52
CA GLU A 158 2.98 -23.64 -9.74
C GLU A 158 2.87 -25.02 -9.11
N ALA A 159 1.84 -25.25 -8.30
CA ALA A 159 1.56 -26.54 -7.66
C ALA A 159 0.07 -26.72 -7.43
N ASP A 160 -0.46 -27.92 -7.69
CA ASP A 160 -1.85 -28.30 -7.41
C ASP A 160 -2.91 -27.30 -7.91
N GLY A 161 -2.68 -26.74 -9.11
CA GLY A 161 -3.56 -25.74 -9.74
C GLY A 161 -3.55 -24.36 -9.06
N ALA A 162 -2.54 -24.08 -8.23
CA ALA A 162 -2.30 -22.80 -7.58
C ALA A 162 -0.97 -22.19 -8.03
N VAL A 163 -0.85 -20.88 -7.90
CA VAL A 163 0.40 -20.15 -8.02
C VAL A 163 0.86 -19.71 -6.63
N LEU A 164 2.06 -20.13 -6.24
CA LEU A 164 2.68 -19.80 -4.97
C LEU A 164 3.74 -18.72 -5.23
N PHE A 165 3.52 -17.52 -4.74
CA PHE A 165 4.48 -16.43 -4.77
C PHE A 165 5.37 -16.49 -3.52
N HIS A 166 6.65 -16.79 -3.69
CA HIS A 166 7.63 -16.75 -2.60
C HIS A 166 8.02 -15.29 -2.34
N LEU A 167 7.23 -14.60 -1.51
CA LEU A 167 7.35 -13.15 -1.28
C LEU A 167 8.60 -12.78 -0.47
N SER A 168 9.04 -13.68 0.41
CA SER A 168 10.30 -13.56 1.16
C SER A 168 10.89 -14.95 1.46
N ALA A 169 11.94 -15.01 2.30
CA ALA A 169 12.49 -16.29 2.75
C ALA A 169 11.54 -17.08 3.67
N THR A 170 10.52 -16.43 4.24
CA THR A 170 9.62 -17.01 5.24
C THR A 170 8.14 -16.80 4.94
N GLN A 171 7.78 -16.05 3.90
CA GLN A 171 6.40 -15.76 3.54
C GLN A 171 6.10 -16.21 2.12
N THR A 172 5.00 -16.95 1.99
CA THR A 172 4.48 -17.41 0.70
C THR A 172 3.02 -16.98 0.59
N LEU A 173 2.64 -16.38 -0.53
CA LEU A 173 1.24 -16.19 -0.89
C LEU A 173 0.82 -17.32 -1.83
N THR A 174 -0.18 -18.09 -1.45
CA THR A 174 -0.78 -19.11 -2.30
C THR A 174 -2.04 -18.56 -2.94
N VAL A 175 -2.09 -18.51 -4.27
CA VAL A 175 -3.25 -18.00 -5.01
C VAL A 175 -3.89 -19.10 -5.82
N ARG A 176 -5.18 -19.33 -5.56
CA ARG A 176 -6.06 -20.23 -6.29
C ARG A 176 -7.21 -19.42 -6.89
N GLY A 177 -7.74 -19.90 -8.00
CA GLY A 177 -8.94 -19.34 -8.63
C GLY A 177 -10.02 -20.40 -8.77
N ALA A 178 -11.16 -19.99 -9.35
CA ALA A 178 -12.26 -20.90 -9.67
C ALA A 178 -11.84 -22.07 -10.60
N THR A 179 -10.83 -21.82 -11.43
CA THR A 179 -10.10 -22.84 -12.19
C THR A 179 -8.64 -22.84 -11.78
N ALA A 180 -7.92 -23.91 -12.14
CA ALA A 180 -6.47 -23.95 -11.94
C ALA A 180 -5.82 -22.70 -12.55
N LEU A 181 -5.00 -22.02 -11.75
CA LEU A 181 -4.26 -20.85 -12.15
C LEU A 181 -2.82 -21.22 -12.53
N HIS A 182 -2.31 -20.51 -13.52
CA HIS A 182 -0.92 -20.50 -13.93
C HIS A 182 -0.35 -19.09 -13.80
N ALA A 183 0.98 -18.98 -13.68
CA ALA A 183 1.69 -17.71 -13.60
C ALA A 183 1.41 -16.81 -14.81
N ALA A 184 1.09 -17.40 -15.97
CA ALA A 184 0.73 -16.69 -17.19
C ALA A 184 -0.68 -16.09 -17.19
N ASP A 185 -1.56 -16.51 -16.26
CA ASP A 185 -2.91 -15.96 -16.13
C ASP A 185 -2.91 -14.60 -15.44
N PHE A 186 -1.85 -14.31 -14.67
CA PHE A 186 -1.67 -13.03 -13.98
C PHE A 186 -1.14 -11.96 -14.93
N THR A 187 -1.68 -10.78 -14.74
CA THR A 187 -1.33 -9.54 -15.42
C THR A 187 -0.90 -8.49 -14.40
N ALA A 188 -0.37 -7.39 -14.91
CA ALA A 188 -0.05 -6.18 -14.16
C ALA A 188 -1.19 -5.70 -13.24
N ARG A 189 -2.44 -5.98 -13.60
CA ARG A 189 -3.62 -5.40 -12.95
C ARG A 189 -4.12 -6.18 -11.77
N ASP A 190 -3.65 -7.41 -11.67
CA ASP A 190 -3.90 -8.33 -10.57
C ASP A 190 -3.06 -7.97 -9.36
N PHE A 191 -2.09 -7.05 -9.50
CA PHE A 191 -1.23 -6.60 -8.41
C PHE A 191 -1.04 -5.08 -8.36
N ASP A 192 -1.01 -4.53 -7.15
CA ASP A 192 -0.58 -3.14 -6.93
C ASP A 192 0.95 -3.09 -6.76
N LEU A 193 1.68 -3.04 -7.89
CA LEU A 193 3.16 -3.05 -7.95
C LEU A 193 3.78 -1.77 -8.50
N THR A 194 2.96 -0.76 -8.81
CA THR A 194 3.19 0.03 -10.03
C THR A 194 3.37 1.52 -9.83
N ALA A 195 3.49 2.05 -8.62
CA ALA A 195 3.97 3.41 -8.43
C ALA A 195 4.85 3.47 -7.20
N SER A 196 6.15 3.60 -7.41
CA SER A 196 7.10 3.74 -6.30
C SER A 196 8.19 4.71 -6.68
N PHE A 197 8.59 5.54 -5.72
CA PHE A 197 9.85 6.25 -5.81
C PHE A 197 11.00 5.24 -5.74
N THR A 198 11.95 5.32 -6.66
CA THR A 198 13.14 4.46 -6.63
C THR A 198 14.21 5.02 -5.72
N GLU A 199 14.16 6.34 -5.45
CA GLU A 199 15.09 7.06 -4.59
C GLU A 199 14.35 8.21 -3.89
N ALA A 200 14.94 8.74 -2.80
CA ALA A 200 14.42 9.93 -2.16
C ALA A 200 14.43 11.13 -3.13
N PRO A 201 13.45 12.05 -3.06
CA PRO A 201 13.42 13.26 -3.88
C PRO A 201 14.72 14.07 -3.77
N GLN A 202 15.30 14.46 -4.89
CA GLN A 202 16.55 15.21 -4.93
C GLN A 202 16.30 16.70 -5.20
N LEU A 203 16.92 17.59 -4.44
CA LEU A 203 16.88 19.02 -4.75
C LEU A 203 17.82 19.36 -5.90
N ALA A 204 17.32 20.14 -6.85
CA ALA A 204 18.08 20.69 -7.95
C ALA A 204 17.73 22.17 -8.15
N THR A 205 18.37 22.78 -9.14
CA THR A 205 18.14 24.18 -9.50
C THR A 205 17.70 24.26 -10.95
N ASP A 206 16.63 25.02 -11.22
CA ASP A 206 16.19 25.28 -12.59
C ASP A 206 17.12 26.26 -13.32
N ALA A 207 16.87 26.49 -14.61
CA ALA A 207 17.67 27.40 -15.44
C ALA A 207 17.66 28.87 -14.95
N GLN A 208 16.76 29.22 -14.03
CA GLN A 208 16.61 30.54 -13.43
C GLN A 208 17.18 30.63 -12.01
N GLY A 209 17.80 29.56 -11.48
CA GLY A 209 18.38 29.57 -10.14
C GLY A 209 17.41 29.21 -9.02
N ARG A 210 16.19 28.76 -9.32
CA ARG A 210 15.17 28.41 -8.30
C ARG A 210 15.23 26.94 -7.94
N ALA A 211 14.96 26.62 -6.68
CA ALA A 211 14.96 25.26 -6.17
C ALA A 211 13.77 24.45 -6.72
N VAL A 212 14.04 23.24 -7.19
CA VAL A 212 13.07 22.27 -7.69
C VAL A 212 13.38 20.88 -7.10
N ALA A 213 12.40 20.00 -7.06
CA ALA A 213 12.63 18.58 -6.74
C ALA A 213 12.65 17.75 -8.03
N VAL A 214 13.65 16.86 -8.14
CA VAL A 214 13.73 15.81 -9.14
C VAL A 214 13.25 14.53 -8.46
N LEU A 215 12.19 13.97 -9.04
CA LEU A 215 11.55 12.75 -8.62
C LEU A 215 11.84 11.68 -9.66
N THR A 216 12.19 10.50 -9.19
CA THR A 216 12.40 9.34 -10.05
C THR A 216 11.71 8.16 -9.41
N GLY A 217 11.04 7.40 -10.24
CA GLY A 217 10.36 6.21 -9.79
C GLY A 217 10.19 5.22 -10.89
N ARG A 218 9.52 4.14 -10.52
CA ARG A 218 9.06 3.12 -11.46
C ARG A 218 7.55 3.07 -11.43
N ALA A 219 7.00 2.80 -12.60
CA ALA A 219 5.66 2.34 -12.78
C ALA A 219 5.62 1.24 -13.82
N GLU A 220 4.68 0.32 -13.67
CA GLU A 220 4.50 -0.72 -14.67
C GLU A 220 3.99 -0.11 -15.96
N ILE A 221 4.43 -0.67 -17.08
CA ILE A 221 4.02 -0.23 -18.41
C ILE A 221 2.70 -0.90 -18.75
N TYR A 222 1.69 -0.08 -19.01
CA TYR A 222 0.40 -0.50 -19.51
C TYR A 222 0.22 0.07 -20.91
N ALA A 223 0.32 -0.79 -21.92
CA ALA A 223 0.20 -0.40 -23.31
C ALA A 223 -1.18 -0.78 -23.85
N PRO A 224 -2.01 0.16 -24.35
CA PRO A 224 -3.25 -0.19 -25.03
C PRO A 224 -3.00 -0.88 -26.38
N THR A 225 -1.79 -0.73 -26.95
CA THR A 225 -1.32 -1.42 -28.17
C THR A 225 0.21 -1.62 -28.12
N PRO A 226 0.80 -2.52 -28.93
CA PRO A 226 2.26 -2.76 -28.96
C PRO A 226 3.12 -1.52 -29.23
N ASP A 227 2.53 -0.44 -29.75
CA ASP A 227 3.21 0.77 -30.22
C ASP A 227 3.22 1.91 -29.17
N GLU A 228 2.49 1.75 -28.05
CA GLU A 228 2.32 2.76 -26.98
C GLU A 228 2.68 2.17 -25.61
N GLN A 229 3.93 1.73 -25.45
CA GLN A 229 4.44 1.05 -24.25
C GLN A 229 4.81 2.00 -23.10
N TYR A 230 3.90 2.89 -22.71
CA TYR A 230 4.13 3.77 -21.56
C TYR A 230 2.85 4.00 -20.73
N THR A 231 3.03 3.97 -19.40
CA THR A 231 2.04 4.39 -18.40
C THR A 231 2.22 5.84 -18.03
N LEU A 232 1.10 6.52 -17.78
CA LEU A 232 1.05 7.89 -17.28
C LEU A 232 1.16 7.88 -15.76
N VAL A 233 1.99 8.74 -15.19
CA VAL A 233 2.18 8.87 -13.75
C VAL A 233 1.84 10.28 -13.33
N TYR A 234 0.81 10.44 -12.51
CA TYR A 234 0.44 11.71 -11.91
C TYR A 234 1.28 11.95 -10.67
N ILE A 235 1.98 13.07 -10.65
CA ILE A 235 2.69 13.52 -9.45
C ILE A 235 1.79 14.50 -8.72
N LYS A 236 1.55 14.22 -7.43
CA LYS A 236 0.69 15.02 -6.57
C LYS A 236 1.46 15.52 -5.34
N ASP A 237 1.01 16.60 -4.73
CA ASP A 237 1.47 17.03 -3.40
C ASP A 237 0.85 16.17 -2.28
N ALA A 238 1.23 16.45 -1.02
CA ALA A 238 0.73 15.73 0.15
C ALA A 238 -0.79 15.89 0.34
N GLU A 239 -1.38 16.96 -0.19
CA GLU A 239 -2.81 17.25 -0.18
C GLU A 239 -3.55 16.59 -1.35
N GLY A 240 -2.86 15.90 -2.25
CA GLY A 240 -3.42 15.21 -3.41
C GLY A 240 -3.61 16.08 -4.64
N THR A 241 -3.15 17.33 -4.63
CA THR A 241 -3.21 18.25 -5.77
C THR A 241 -2.20 17.82 -6.82
N LYS A 242 -2.65 17.67 -8.07
CA LYS A 242 -1.78 17.31 -9.19
C LYS A 242 -0.80 18.44 -9.52
N LEU A 243 0.50 18.12 -9.38
CA LEU A 243 1.62 18.99 -9.72
C LEU A 243 2.05 18.82 -11.18
N GLY A 244 1.87 17.63 -11.74
CA GLY A 244 2.15 17.35 -13.14
C GLY A 244 2.06 15.87 -13.51
N GLU A 245 2.59 15.53 -14.67
CA GLU A 245 2.54 14.20 -15.26
C GLU A 245 3.94 13.78 -15.73
N ALA A 246 4.25 12.51 -15.59
CA ALA A 246 5.39 11.86 -16.21
C ALA A 246 4.92 10.65 -17.01
N VAL A 247 5.69 10.26 -18.01
CA VAL A 247 5.51 8.99 -18.71
C VAL A 247 6.65 8.06 -18.35
N THR A 248 6.35 6.77 -18.28
CA THR A 248 7.38 5.75 -18.17
C THR A 248 8.13 5.57 -19.48
N ASP A 249 9.40 5.20 -19.38
CA ASP A 249 10.14 4.66 -20.51
C ASP A 249 9.79 3.18 -20.75
N ALA A 250 10.39 2.57 -21.78
CA ALA A 250 10.18 1.17 -22.13
C ALA A 250 10.63 0.16 -21.04
N SER A 251 11.25 0.63 -19.95
CA SER A 251 11.63 -0.17 -18.79
C SER A 251 10.78 0.12 -17.54
N GLY A 252 9.77 0.99 -17.67
CA GLY A 252 8.87 1.38 -16.59
C GLY A 252 9.42 2.50 -15.72
N VAL A 253 10.54 3.14 -16.08
CA VAL A 253 11.12 4.22 -15.28
C VAL A 253 10.52 5.54 -15.70
N TRP A 254 10.09 6.35 -14.74
CA TRP A 254 9.62 7.70 -14.98
C TRP A 254 10.49 8.71 -14.23
N HIS A 255 10.58 9.91 -14.79
CA HIS A 255 11.28 11.04 -14.19
C HIS A 255 10.36 12.26 -14.23
N PHE A 256 10.33 13.02 -13.14
CA PHE A 256 9.57 14.26 -13.05
C PHE A 256 10.39 15.34 -12.34
N THR A 257 10.33 16.57 -12.83
CA THR A 257 10.90 17.73 -12.14
C THR A 257 9.76 18.67 -11.78
N THR A 258 9.64 19.03 -10.50
CA THR A 258 8.57 19.90 -10.02
C THR A 258 8.73 21.33 -10.54
N GLY A 259 7.65 22.12 -10.41
CA GLY A 259 7.78 23.58 -10.41
C GLY A 259 8.65 24.08 -9.23
N PRO A 260 8.97 25.38 -9.21
CA PRO A 260 9.75 26.00 -8.13
C PRO A 260 9.11 25.76 -6.77
N LEU A 261 9.91 25.31 -5.81
CA LEU A 261 9.46 25.05 -4.45
C LEU A 261 9.73 26.27 -3.56
N ALA A 262 8.78 26.57 -2.68
CA ALA A 262 8.99 27.51 -1.58
C ALA A 262 9.83 26.88 -0.46
N GLU A 263 10.34 27.68 0.47
CA GLU A 263 10.98 27.14 1.68
C GLU A 263 9.98 26.32 2.50
N GLY A 264 10.42 25.16 3.00
CA GLY A 264 9.58 24.27 3.80
C GLY A 264 9.74 22.79 3.44
N LEU A 265 8.92 21.97 4.09
CA LEU A 265 8.77 20.54 3.83
C LEU A 265 7.75 20.36 2.69
N HIS A 266 8.11 19.57 1.69
CA HIS A 266 7.23 19.21 0.57
C HIS A 266 7.12 17.68 0.52
N GLY A 267 5.88 17.17 0.50
CA GLY A 267 5.57 15.76 0.29
C GLY A 267 5.04 15.53 -1.12
N PHE A 268 5.36 14.37 -1.67
CA PHE A 268 4.98 13.97 -3.02
C PHE A 268 4.46 12.54 -3.02
N THR A 269 3.44 12.29 -3.83
CA THR A 269 3.01 10.95 -4.21
C THR A 269 3.05 10.81 -5.73
N ALA A 270 3.27 9.59 -6.19
CA ALA A 270 3.18 9.22 -7.59
C ALA A 270 2.01 8.25 -7.75
N THR A 271 1.06 8.57 -8.60
CA THR A 271 -0.06 7.70 -8.94
C THR A 271 0.10 7.22 -10.37
N ALA A 272 0.27 5.91 -10.58
CA ALA A 272 0.23 5.36 -11.94
C ALA A 272 -1.22 5.32 -12.43
N VAL A 273 -1.42 5.71 -13.68
CA VAL A 273 -2.73 5.84 -14.30
C VAL A 273 -2.74 5.14 -15.64
N GLU A 274 -3.74 4.31 -15.82
CA GLU A 274 -4.04 3.68 -17.09
C GLU A 274 -5.11 4.46 -17.83
N ALA A 275 -4.94 4.64 -19.13
CA ALA A 275 -5.99 5.16 -19.99
C ALA A 275 -6.57 4.00 -20.82
N LYS A 276 -7.84 3.66 -20.60
CA LYS A 276 -8.59 2.73 -21.46
C LYS A 276 -9.57 3.48 -22.33
N ARG A 277 -9.66 3.07 -23.59
CA ARG A 277 -10.75 3.51 -24.45
C ARG A 277 -11.97 2.65 -24.19
N SER A 278 -13.07 3.26 -23.75
CA SER A 278 -14.32 2.53 -23.52
C SER A 278 -14.87 2.02 -24.86
N PRO A 279 -15.29 0.74 -24.94
CA PRO A 279 -15.85 0.16 -26.15
C PRO A 279 -17.28 0.66 -26.45
N ASP A 280 -17.97 1.24 -25.45
CA ASP A 280 -19.37 1.67 -25.58
C ASP A 280 -19.50 3.09 -26.14
N ASP A 281 -18.67 4.00 -25.65
CA ASP A 281 -18.69 5.43 -26.01
C ASP A 281 -17.47 5.89 -26.83
N GLY A 282 -16.40 5.09 -26.90
CA GLY A 282 -15.17 5.44 -27.58
C GLY A 282 -14.34 6.53 -26.89
N GLU A 283 -14.67 6.91 -25.66
CA GLU A 283 -13.95 7.91 -24.85
C GLU A 283 -12.78 7.27 -24.08
N MET A 284 -11.78 8.07 -23.74
CA MET A 284 -10.67 7.61 -22.89
C MET A 284 -11.03 7.81 -21.42
N HIS A 285 -11.10 6.71 -20.68
CA HIS A 285 -11.30 6.67 -19.24
C HIS A 285 -9.96 6.40 -18.55
N PHE A 286 -9.67 7.17 -17.51
CA PHE A 286 -8.41 7.09 -16.76
C PHE A 286 -8.66 6.41 -15.42
N PHE A 287 -7.88 5.38 -15.12
CA PHE A 287 -8.00 4.56 -13.92
C PHE A 287 -6.72 4.66 -13.11
N GLU A 288 -6.83 5.00 -11.84
CA GLU A 288 -5.69 4.91 -10.92
C GLU A 288 -5.35 3.43 -10.71
N LEU A 289 -4.11 3.07 -11.01
CA LEU A 289 -3.60 1.71 -10.89
C LEU A 289 -3.01 1.47 -9.51
N SER A 290 -2.26 2.46 -9.03
CA SER A 290 -1.46 2.40 -7.81
C SER A 290 -1.08 3.81 -7.38
N THR A 291 -0.85 4.01 -6.08
CA THR A 291 -0.27 5.24 -5.56
C THR A 291 0.87 4.91 -4.61
N SER A 292 2.01 5.56 -4.80
CA SER A 292 3.18 5.40 -3.95
C SER A 292 2.93 5.95 -2.54
N ASP A 293 3.74 5.48 -1.59
CA ASP A 293 3.94 6.19 -0.33
C ASP A 293 4.41 7.64 -0.55
N VAL A 294 4.19 8.47 0.47
CA VAL A 294 4.63 9.87 0.46
C VAL A 294 6.15 9.94 0.60
N ALA A 295 6.82 10.45 -0.43
CA ALA A 295 8.23 10.83 -0.36
C ALA A 295 8.36 12.34 -0.12
N SER A 296 9.33 12.77 0.69
CA SER A 296 9.44 14.20 1.05
C SER A 296 10.84 14.77 0.89
N VAL A 297 10.89 16.09 0.70
CA VAL A 297 12.11 16.88 0.67
C VAL A 297 11.92 18.16 1.48
N THR A 298 12.99 18.64 2.12
CA THR A 298 12.96 19.92 2.84
C THR A 298 13.88 20.92 2.14
N LEU A 299 13.32 22.03 1.68
CA LEU A 299 14.09 23.18 1.22
C LEU A 299 14.28 24.13 2.40
N ARG A 300 15.53 24.29 2.85
CA ARG A 300 15.90 25.29 3.87
C ARG A 300 16.44 26.52 3.16
N GLY A 301 15.96 27.71 3.54
CA GLY A 301 16.56 28.96 3.12
C GLY A 301 18.02 29.04 3.54
N ASP A 302 18.84 29.69 2.73
CA ASP A 302 20.17 30.13 3.15
C ASP A 302 19.98 31.12 4.30
N THR A 303 20.13 30.66 5.54
CA THR A 303 20.41 31.60 6.63
C THR A 303 21.68 32.35 6.24
N PRO A 304 21.68 33.70 6.21
CA PRO A 304 22.90 34.46 5.97
C PRO A 304 23.98 33.94 6.92
N VAL A 305 25.07 33.43 6.35
CA VAL A 305 26.28 33.16 7.11
C VAL A 305 26.59 34.45 7.84
N ASP A 306 26.76 34.39 9.17
CA ASP A 306 27.09 35.54 10.00
C ASP A 306 28.08 36.46 9.26
N PRO A 307 27.85 37.79 9.21
CA PRO A 307 28.79 38.69 8.56
C PRO A 307 30.18 38.43 9.16
N PRO A 308 31.25 38.50 8.34
CA PRO A 308 32.59 38.15 8.80
C PRO A 308 32.89 38.86 10.11
N LEU A 309 33.23 38.09 11.15
CA LEU A 309 33.61 38.60 12.46
C LEU A 309 34.62 39.72 12.26
N ASP A 310 34.24 40.95 12.59
CA ASP A 310 35.13 42.11 12.55
C ASP A 310 36.30 41.84 13.51
N PRO A 311 37.54 41.65 13.01
CA PRO A 311 38.69 41.36 13.85
C PRO A 311 39.03 42.53 14.80
N SER A 312 38.46 43.72 14.58
CA SER A 312 38.70 44.90 15.43
C SER A 312 37.92 44.89 16.74
N LEU A 313 36.90 44.03 16.88
CA LEU A 313 36.09 43.91 18.11
C LEU A 313 36.66 42.91 19.13
N TYR A 314 37.73 42.18 18.79
CA TYR A 314 38.43 41.27 19.69
C TYR A 314 39.91 41.68 19.84
N PRO A 315 40.27 42.52 20.82
CA PRO A 315 41.69 42.71 21.17
C PRO A 315 42.28 41.36 21.62
N PRO A 316 43.55 41.05 21.28
CA PRO A 316 44.16 39.79 21.65
C PRO A 316 44.19 39.64 23.18
N ARG A 317 43.48 38.64 23.70
CA ARG A 317 43.60 38.24 25.10
C ARG A 317 45.02 37.70 25.33
N PRO A 318 45.69 38.04 26.43
CA PRO A 318 47.01 37.48 26.74
C PRO A 318 46.90 35.96 26.91
N PHE A 319 47.78 35.23 26.22
CA PHE A 319 47.92 33.79 26.30
C PHE A 319 48.23 33.37 27.74
N TYR A 320 47.25 32.81 28.45
CA TYR A 320 47.50 31.99 29.62
C TYR A 320 47.58 30.53 29.16
N THR A 321 48.80 29.99 29.13
CA THR A 321 49.04 28.56 28.96
C THR A 321 48.66 27.84 30.25
N SER A 322 47.49 27.19 30.28
CA SER A 322 47.18 26.20 31.31
C SER A 322 46.61 24.94 30.63
N PRO A 323 47.16 23.75 30.91
CA PRO A 323 46.78 22.52 30.22
C PRO A 323 45.40 22.00 30.67
N ILE A 324 44.53 21.70 29.71
CA ILE A 324 43.20 21.09 29.92
C ILE A 324 43.37 19.55 29.93
N PRO A 325 42.83 18.82 30.92
CA PRO A 325 42.84 17.35 30.94
C PRO A 325 41.73 16.74 30.05
N PRO A 326 41.85 15.47 29.63
CA PRO A 326 41.00 14.88 28.59
C PRO A 326 39.65 14.42 29.12
N TYR A 327 38.56 14.80 28.45
CA TYR A 327 37.24 14.19 28.66
C TYR A 327 36.65 13.62 27.36
N SER A 328 36.59 12.29 27.37
CA SER A 328 35.59 11.37 26.80
C SER A 328 34.75 11.81 25.58
N CYS A 329 35.00 11.12 24.47
CA CYS A 329 34.10 10.96 23.33
C CYS A 329 32.91 10.05 23.71
N SER A 330 31.68 10.48 23.41
CA SER A 330 30.50 9.60 23.38
C SER A 330 29.87 9.71 21.98
N PRO A 331 29.55 8.60 21.29
CA PRO A 331 29.12 8.63 19.90
C PRO A 331 27.61 8.87 19.78
N ARG A 332 27.21 9.82 18.92
CA ARG A 332 25.91 9.77 18.23
C ARG A 332 26.13 9.55 16.74
N THR A 333 25.20 8.77 16.21
CA THR A 333 24.99 8.12 14.90
C THR A 333 24.92 9.07 13.68
N PRO A 334 24.88 8.54 12.43
CA PRO A 334 25.76 8.99 11.36
C PRO A 334 25.19 10.04 10.39
N SER A 335 26.12 10.89 9.94
CA SER A 335 26.39 11.29 8.55
C SER A 335 25.22 11.68 7.63
N SER A 336 24.84 12.95 7.66
CA SER A 336 24.34 13.63 6.46
C SER A 336 25.53 13.97 5.56
N LEU A 337 25.51 13.45 4.33
CA LEU A 337 26.50 13.72 3.29
C LEU A 337 26.37 15.19 2.82
N PHE A 338 27.37 16.01 3.14
CA PHE A 338 27.52 17.36 2.58
C PHE A 338 28.39 17.28 1.32
N ILE A 339 27.85 17.65 0.16
CA ILE A 339 28.64 17.98 -1.03
C ILE A 339 28.64 19.50 -1.18
N ILE A 340 29.81 20.11 -0.99
CA ILE A 340 30.08 21.49 -1.41
C ILE A 340 30.53 21.42 -2.87
N LYS A 341 29.81 22.05 -3.80
CA LYS A 341 30.30 22.28 -5.16
C LYS A 341 31.10 23.58 -5.21
N ASN A 342 32.30 23.51 -5.78
CA ASN A 342 32.96 24.67 -6.39
C ASN A 342 32.25 25.05 -7.70
#